data_AF-A0A0C9RKN3-F1
#
_entry.id   AF-A0A0C9RKN3-F1
#
_cell.length_a   1.000
_cell.length_b   1.000
_cell.length_c   1.000
_cell.angle_alpha   90.00
_cell.angle_beta   90.00
_cell.angle_gamma   90.00
#
_symmetry.space_group_name_H-M   'P 1'
#
loop_
_entity.id
_entity.type
_entity.pdbx_description
1 polymer ?
#
loop_
_entity_poly.entity_id
_entity_poly.type
_entity_poly.pdbx_seq_one_letter_code
_entity_poly.pdbx_strand_id
1 'polypeptide(L)'
;MDKITTGNTAERQKKIQYSTEYQETPKTSHTNHADTNHIETKECEKIGESVEELKNQLGRLMNSLATLSAEKSRMEANFQTDRKALRSEREDCDRVIKELRDKLRRAQQNTHSELQHMKYKLIMECHEREKEQIDNSVRMKELQRVIADERRSKEAFEQQIKEMKNHIGDKTQNKILEAELEIANNKLKQAETAVKETPPILVSLQSEMTAMKKQHRMAIHEEQKRAVAVEQQAKILERAHELRVASLESRLAELSETVGGYDRLRQQDQLAIQKLKNQLLELQKHNVKEYSHRNVYETPETISTQIKELYGKLLDISNEKNNTFNVEDFLQSLNLRNISKDIDYKENYEILEQDFENYKQQMSAKLESANDLNVENERADKSTELYLARTHAKNLEERIRMLNKEASDKASEINAKLEQQIQQIQEERMRFERILSQKETEFRSKVGALEHQILRQRERSLALLEEKDREITTLKSSFRSILMKHEALPGNCHGDDEKKSIHTNVDFVTSLLTVDSPPMLHYAHELARRDIQVSGLRKLNSQLEATLRENQRDLMTITQRHAEEIKTLENKITRLEAYKSREGANLEYLKNVIVNFLTSNDASSRRHMLNAIGTVLRFTPDEMEKIQHAK
;
A
#
# COMPACT_ATOMS: atom_id res chain seq x y z
N MET A 1 36.67 2.28 -38.63
CA MET A 1 36.49 1.05 -39.42
C MET A 1 35.13 1.17 -40.09
N ASP A 2 35.18 1.12 -41.42
CA ASP A 2 34.12 0.78 -42.37
C ASP A 2 32.96 1.74 -42.66
N LYS A 3 33.21 2.47 -43.76
CA LYS A 3 32.31 2.85 -44.85
C LYS A 3 31.25 1.77 -45.15
N ILE A 4 30.06 2.16 -45.62
CA ILE A 4 29.52 1.90 -46.98
C ILE A 4 28.00 2.21 -47.11
N THR A 5 27.68 3.05 -48.11
CA THR A 5 26.42 3.25 -48.90
C THR A 5 25.12 3.62 -48.18
N THR A 6 24.47 4.74 -48.50
CA THR A 6 23.55 4.98 -49.64
C THR A 6 22.92 6.36 -49.35
N GLY A 7 22.44 7.21 -50.24
CA GLY A 7 22.29 7.20 -51.69
C GLY A 7 21.96 8.65 -52.07
N ASN A 8 22.61 9.10 -53.13
CA ASN A 8 22.52 10.44 -53.70
C ASN A 8 21.11 10.66 -54.29
N THR A 9 20.38 11.70 -53.90
CA THR A 9 19.36 12.29 -54.79
C THR A 9 19.49 13.81 -54.78
N ALA A 10 19.91 14.30 -55.94
CA ALA A 10 20.16 15.68 -56.26
C ALA A 10 18.87 16.49 -56.31
N GLU A 11 18.84 17.61 -55.58
CA GLU A 11 17.86 18.66 -55.76
C GLU A 11 18.08 19.36 -57.11
N ARG A 12 17.25 19.00 -58.09
CA ARG A 12 17.10 19.74 -59.34
C ARG A 12 16.12 20.88 -59.09
N GLN A 13 16.63 22.07 -58.80
CA GLN A 13 15.87 23.32 -58.87
C GLN A 13 15.39 23.51 -60.32
N LYS A 14 14.10 23.25 -60.58
CA LYS A 14 13.42 23.75 -61.78
C LYS A 14 12.60 24.97 -61.39
N LYS A 15 13.18 26.12 -61.73
CA LYS A 15 12.54 27.42 -61.85
C LYS A 15 11.44 27.31 -62.93
N ILE A 16 10.18 27.46 -62.55
CA ILE A 16 9.08 27.71 -63.51
C ILE A 16 8.60 29.13 -63.23
N GLN A 17 9.10 30.05 -64.06
CA GLN A 17 8.58 31.39 -64.25
C GLN A 17 7.23 31.27 -64.97
N TYR A 18 6.17 31.85 -64.40
CA TYR A 18 5.01 32.27 -65.18
C TYR A 18 5.12 33.78 -65.41
N SER A 19 5.61 34.13 -66.60
CA SER A 19 5.41 35.45 -67.20
C SER A 19 3.98 35.51 -67.73
N THR A 20 3.22 36.53 -67.31
CA THR A 20 1.91 36.83 -67.88
C THR A 20 2.13 37.96 -68.89
N GLU A 21 2.17 37.62 -70.16
CA GLU A 21 2.28 38.57 -71.26
C GLU A 21 0.98 38.50 -72.06
N TYR A 22 0.28 39.63 -72.12
CA TYR A 22 -0.88 39.85 -72.97
C TYR A 22 -0.43 39.83 -74.42
N GLN A 23 -1.10 39.04 -75.26
CA GLN A 23 -1.17 39.34 -76.69
C GLN A 23 -2.49 38.89 -77.30
N GLU A 24 -3.05 39.82 -78.04
CA GLU A 24 -4.32 39.82 -78.74
C GLU A 24 -4.18 39.18 -80.13
N THR A 25 -5.29 38.57 -80.58
CA THR A 25 -5.74 38.40 -81.99
C THR A 25 -5.06 37.32 -82.86
N PRO A 26 -5.57 36.99 -84.07
CA PRO A 26 -6.95 36.76 -84.54
C PRO A 26 -7.08 35.51 -85.48
N LYS A 27 -8.27 35.34 -86.10
CA LYS A 27 -8.58 34.59 -87.36
C LYS A 27 -8.83 33.08 -87.20
N THR A 28 -9.69 32.37 -87.94
CA THR A 28 -10.68 32.61 -89.03
C THR A 28 -11.28 31.23 -89.35
N SER A 29 -12.52 31.15 -89.85
CA SER A 29 -12.83 30.67 -91.22
C SER A 29 -14.24 30.06 -91.39
N HIS A 30 -15.05 30.80 -92.17
CA HIS A 30 -15.87 30.40 -93.33
C HIS A 30 -16.80 29.17 -93.29
N THR A 31 -18.07 29.34 -93.67
CA THR A 31 -18.52 29.27 -95.10
C THR A 31 -20.01 29.63 -95.30
N ASN A 32 -20.23 30.53 -96.27
CA ASN A 32 -21.23 30.60 -97.37
C ASN A 32 -22.71 30.22 -97.16
N HIS A 33 -23.63 31.16 -97.43
CA HIS A 33 -24.28 31.35 -98.75
C HIS A 33 -25.37 32.43 -98.63
N ALA A 34 -25.19 33.54 -99.34
CA ALA A 34 -26.24 34.53 -99.57
C ALA A 34 -26.45 34.60 -101.09
N ASP A 35 -27.44 33.84 -101.57
CA ASP A 35 -27.91 33.95 -102.95
C ASP A 35 -28.60 35.31 -103.12
N THR A 36 -27.97 36.12 -103.95
CA THR A 36 -28.49 37.39 -104.44
C THR A 36 -29.21 37.08 -105.75
N ASN A 37 -30.50 36.75 -105.69
CA ASN A 37 -31.30 36.60 -106.91
C ASN A 37 -31.87 37.96 -107.31
N HIS A 38 -31.23 38.50 -108.36
CA HIS A 38 -31.77 39.45 -109.31
C HIS A 38 -33.20 39.03 -109.72
N ILE A 39 -34.19 39.90 -109.47
CA ILE A 39 -35.48 39.82 -110.15
C ILE A 39 -35.35 40.66 -111.42
N GLU A 40 -35.27 39.95 -112.55
CA GLU A 40 -35.53 40.49 -113.87
C GLU A 40 -36.98 40.95 -113.96
N THR A 41 -37.16 42.22 -114.30
CA THR A 41 -38.40 42.81 -114.76
C THR A 41 -38.82 42.14 -116.07
N LYS A 42 -39.86 41.31 -116.04
CA LYS A 42 -40.65 40.94 -117.22
C LYS A 42 -41.87 41.85 -117.31
N GLU A 43 -41.95 42.56 -118.42
CA GLU A 43 -43.13 43.31 -118.86
C GLU A 43 -44.33 42.37 -119.07
N CYS A 44 -45.52 42.79 -118.62
CA CYS A 44 -46.78 42.45 -119.28
C CYS A 44 -47.89 43.41 -118.83
N GLU A 45 -48.16 44.38 -119.70
CA GLU A 45 -49.47 44.85 -120.18
C GLU A 45 -50.66 45.01 -119.21
N LYS A 46 -51.17 46.24 -119.21
CA LYS A 46 -52.42 46.72 -118.60
C LYS A 46 -53.65 45.96 -119.12
N ILE A 47 -54.47 45.40 -118.23
CA ILE A 47 -55.95 45.36 -118.35
C ILE A 47 -56.52 45.46 -116.93
N GLY A 48 -57.43 46.40 -116.68
CA GLY A 48 -57.82 46.88 -115.35
C GLY A 48 -58.31 45.82 -114.37
N GLU A 49 -57.61 45.70 -113.24
CA GLU A 49 -58.03 44.90 -112.09
C GLU A 49 -59.26 45.52 -111.43
N SER A 50 -60.29 44.70 -111.18
CA SER A 50 -61.49 45.12 -110.45
C SER A 50 -61.13 45.40 -108.99
N VAL A 51 -61.74 46.44 -108.40
CA VAL A 51 -61.56 46.86 -107.00
C VAL A 51 -61.70 45.68 -106.02
N GLU A 52 -62.51 44.67 -106.36
CA GLU A 52 -62.75 43.49 -105.52
C GLU A 52 -61.57 42.49 -105.51
N GLU A 53 -60.81 42.38 -106.60
CA GLU A 53 -59.61 41.51 -106.66
C GLU A 53 -58.47 42.10 -105.85
N LEU A 54 -58.25 43.41 -105.95
CA LEU A 54 -57.31 44.17 -105.12
C LEU A 54 -57.66 44.06 -103.63
N LYS A 55 -58.95 44.12 -103.27
CA LYS A 55 -59.42 43.94 -101.88
C LYS A 55 -59.17 42.53 -101.35
N ASN A 56 -59.36 41.51 -102.18
CA ASN A 56 -59.06 40.11 -101.82
C ASN A 56 -57.56 39.85 -101.70
N GLN A 57 -56.73 40.45 -102.56
CA GLN A 57 -55.27 40.38 -102.45
C GLN A 57 -54.77 41.11 -101.19
N LEU A 58 -55.32 42.30 -100.90
CA LEU A 58 -55.03 43.05 -99.67
C LEU A 58 -55.43 42.25 -98.41
N GLY A 59 -56.59 41.59 -98.42
CA GLY A 59 -57.02 40.73 -97.31
C GLY A 59 -56.08 39.54 -97.07
N ARG A 60 -55.60 38.89 -98.14
CA ARG A 60 -54.58 37.82 -98.02
C ARG A 60 -53.25 38.35 -97.49
N LEU A 61 -52.79 39.51 -97.98
CA LEU A 61 -51.57 40.14 -97.49
C LEU A 61 -51.69 40.54 -96.02
N MET A 62 -52.82 41.12 -95.61
CA MET A 62 -53.09 41.49 -94.23
C MET A 62 -53.12 40.26 -93.31
N ASN A 63 -53.75 39.17 -93.74
CA ASN A 63 -53.73 37.91 -93.01
C ASN A 63 -52.31 37.32 -92.92
N SER A 64 -51.53 37.37 -94.01
CA SER A 64 -50.14 36.90 -94.00
C SER A 64 -49.22 37.75 -93.12
N LEU A 65 -49.47 39.06 -93.05
CA LEU A 65 -48.77 39.98 -92.15
C LEU A 65 -49.16 39.73 -90.70
N ALA A 66 -50.44 39.45 -90.43
CA ALA A 66 -50.91 39.09 -89.09
C ALA A 66 -50.29 37.76 -88.62
N THR A 67 -50.21 36.74 -89.49
CA THR A 67 -49.52 35.48 -89.15
C THR A 67 -48.02 35.69 -88.95
N LEU A 68 -47.36 36.46 -89.82
CA LEU A 68 -45.93 36.80 -89.65
C LEU A 68 -45.68 37.63 -88.38
N SER A 69 -46.60 38.53 -88.01
CA SER A 69 -46.51 39.31 -86.78
C SER A 69 -46.70 38.43 -85.54
N ALA A 70 -47.68 37.53 -85.56
CA ALA A 70 -47.90 36.55 -84.49
C ALA A 70 -46.71 35.58 -84.36
N GLU A 71 -46.16 35.11 -85.48
CA GLU A 71 -45.01 34.23 -85.50
C GLU A 71 -43.72 34.95 -85.07
N LYS A 72 -43.52 36.20 -85.48
CA LYS A 72 -42.44 37.07 -84.96
C LYS A 72 -42.58 37.28 -83.45
N SER A 73 -43.78 37.58 -82.94
CA SER A 73 -44.04 37.75 -81.51
C SER A 73 -43.77 36.44 -80.73
N ARG A 74 -44.18 35.30 -81.28
CA ARG A 74 -43.90 33.98 -80.71
C ARG A 74 -42.40 33.66 -80.70
N MET A 75 -41.70 33.93 -81.79
CA MET A 75 -40.25 33.75 -81.87
C MET A 75 -39.51 34.68 -80.90
N GLU A 76 -39.95 35.93 -80.75
CA GLU A 76 -39.38 36.88 -79.81
C GLU A 76 -39.63 36.47 -78.35
N ALA A 77 -40.83 35.97 -78.04
CA ALA A 77 -41.13 35.40 -76.73
C ALA A 77 -40.24 34.19 -76.42
N ASN A 78 -40.09 33.26 -77.37
CA ASN A 78 -39.21 32.09 -77.23
C ASN A 78 -37.74 32.52 -77.07
N PHE A 79 -37.27 33.50 -77.83
CA PHE A 79 -35.92 34.02 -77.68
C PHE A 79 -35.70 34.65 -76.29
N GLN A 80 -36.69 35.35 -75.76
CA GLN A 80 -36.63 35.90 -74.41
C GLN A 80 -36.63 34.80 -73.33
N THR A 81 -37.40 33.73 -73.50
CA THR A 81 -37.39 32.59 -72.57
C THR A 81 -36.06 31.85 -72.62
N ASP A 82 -35.52 31.58 -73.81
CA ASP A 82 -34.25 30.88 -73.99
C ASP A 82 -33.09 31.73 -73.44
N ARG A 83 -33.09 33.04 -73.67
CA ARG A 83 -32.12 33.95 -73.07
C ARG A 83 -32.17 33.95 -71.54
N LYS A 84 -33.35 33.84 -70.94
CA LYS A 84 -33.50 33.71 -69.48
C LYS A 84 -33.03 32.33 -68.99
N ALA A 85 -33.39 31.26 -69.71
CA ALA A 85 -32.98 29.90 -69.40
C ALA A 85 -31.45 29.75 -69.43
N LEU A 86 -30.78 30.21 -70.49
CA LEU A 86 -29.32 30.19 -70.61
C LEU A 86 -28.61 31.01 -69.53
N ARG A 87 -29.21 32.12 -69.09
CA ARG A 87 -28.67 32.89 -67.95
C ARG A 87 -28.78 32.12 -66.65
N SER A 88 -29.93 31.50 -66.39
CA SER A 88 -30.13 30.65 -65.23
C SER A 88 -29.16 29.48 -65.24
N GLU A 89 -29.02 28.78 -66.37
CA GLU A 89 -28.09 27.66 -66.50
C GLU A 89 -26.63 28.08 -66.27
N ARG A 90 -26.23 29.25 -66.80
CA ARG A 90 -24.90 29.81 -66.52
C ARG A 90 -24.72 30.11 -65.03
N GLU A 91 -25.70 30.73 -64.38
CA GLU A 91 -25.66 31.01 -62.94
C GLU A 91 -25.60 29.73 -62.11
N ASP A 92 -26.33 28.69 -62.52
CA ASP A 92 -26.31 27.36 -61.88
C ASP A 92 -24.94 26.71 -62.03
N CYS A 93 -24.35 26.74 -63.23
CA CYS A 93 -22.99 26.28 -63.46
C CYS A 93 -21.96 27.06 -62.62
N ASP A 94 -22.08 28.38 -62.53
CA ASP A 94 -21.21 29.22 -61.70
C ASP A 94 -21.35 28.88 -60.20
N ARG A 95 -22.56 28.57 -59.73
CA ARG A 95 -22.79 28.08 -58.36
C ARG A 95 -22.12 26.73 -58.13
N VAL A 96 -22.29 25.77 -59.04
CA VAL A 96 -21.66 24.45 -58.95
C VAL A 96 -20.12 24.56 -58.96
N ILE A 97 -19.56 25.42 -59.82
CA ILE A 97 -18.11 25.65 -59.86
C ILE A 97 -17.60 26.22 -58.53
N LYS A 98 -18.32 27.17 -57.93
CA LYS A 98 -17.96 27.71 -56.60
C LYS A 98 -18.03 26.64 -55.52
N GLU A 99 -19.10 25.86 -55.48
CA GLU A 99 -19.24 24.76 -54.51
C GLU A 99 -18.13 23.71 -54.65
N LEU A 100 -17.78 23.32 -55.88
CA LEU A 100 -16.70 22.37 -56.14
C LEU A 100 -15.34 22.95 -55.71
N ARG A 101 -15.08 24.23 -55.96
CA ARG A 101 -13.87 24.92 -55.48
C ARG A 101 -13.79 24.95 -53.96
N ASP A 102 -14.90 25.21 -53.28
CA ASP A 102 -14.95 25.23 -51.81
C ASP A 102 -14.83 23.83 -51.20
N LYS A 103 -15.42 22.81 -51.84
CA LYS A 103 -15.21 21.41 -51.47
C LYS A 103 -13.75 21.00 -51.65
N LEU A 104 -13.12 21.37 -52.78
CA LEU A 104 -11.70 21.11 -53.03
C LEU A 104 -10.81 21.80 -52.00
N ARG A 105 -11.08 23.08 -51.68
CA ARG A 105 -10.33 23.84 -50.68
C ARG A 105 -10.45 23.21 -49.29
N ARG A 106 -11.65 22.79 -48.88
CA ARG A 106 -11.86 22.08 -47.60
C ARG A 106 -11.11 20.74 -47.56
N ALA A 107 -11.17 19.96 -48.64
CA ALA A 107 -10.40 18.71 -48.73
C ALA A 107 -8.88 18.95 -48.66
N GLN A 108 -8.37 20.00 -49.31
CA GLN A 108 -6.97 20.41 -49.24
C GLN A 108 -6.57 20.84 -47.82
N GLN A 109 -7.41 21.60 -47.11
CA GLN A 109 -7.14 22.00 -45.72
C GLN A 109 -7.16 20.80 -44.77
N ASN A 110 -8.12 19.88 -44.92
CA ASN A 110 -8.20 18.67 -44.11
C ASN A 110 -6.97 17.79 -44.32
N THR A 111 -6.63 17.46 -45.57
CA THR A 111 -5.43 16.67 -45.89
C THR A 111 -4.15 17.35 -45.40
N HIS A 112 -4.05 18.69 -45.49
CA HIS A 112 -2.92 19.42 -44.91
C HIS A 112 -2.85 19.26 -43.38
N SER A 113 -3.98 19.39 -42.67
CA SER A 113 -4.03 19.23 -41.22
C SER A 113 -3.69 17.81 -40.77
N GLU A 114 -4.15 16.80 -41.50
CA GLU A 114 -3.81 15.39 -41.27
C GLU A 114 -2.32 15.14 -41.50
N LEU A 115 -1.73 15.70 -42.56
CA LEU A 115 -0.29 15.62 -42.82
C LEU A 115 0.52 16.26 -41.70
N GLN A 116 0.12 17.43 -41.20
CA GLN A 116 0.81 18.07 -40.07
C GLN A 116 0.68 17.22 -38.80
N HIS A 117 -0.52 16.69 -38.52
CA HIS A 117 -0.73 15.80 -37.37
C HIS A 117 0.16 14.55 -37.45
N MET A 118 0.23 13.91 -38.62
CA MET A 118 1.10 12.75 -38.85
C MET A 118 2.58 13.10 -38.74
N LYS A 119 2.99 14.29 -39.21
CA LYS A 119 4.35 14.79 -39.04
C LYS A 119 4.70 14.96 -37.56
N TYR A 120 3.82 15.58 -36.77
CA TYR A 120 4.05 15.72 -35.32
C TYR A 120 4.10 14.36 -34.62
N LYS A 121 3.19 13.44 -34.97
CA LYS A 121 3.20 12.08 -34.42
C LYS A 121 4.51 11.35 -34.74
N LEU A 122 5.00 11.46 -35.97
CA LEU A 122 6.28 10.87 -36.37
C LEU A 122 7.46 11.48 -35.60
N ILE A 123 7.46 12.79 -35.36
CA ILE A 123 8.50 13.46 -34.56
C ILE A 123 8.48 12.97 -33.11
N MET A 124 7.29 12.85 -32.51
CA MET A 124 7.17 12.32 -31.15
C MET A 124 7.67 10.87 -31.07
N GLU A 125 7.25 10.01 -32.00
CA GLU A 125 7.69 8.61 -32.07
C GLU A 125 9.22 8.51 -32.25
N CYS A 126 9.83 9.40 -33.03
CA CYS A 126 11.28 9.46 -33.17
C CYS A 126 11.96 9.84 -31.85
N HIS A 127 11.45 10.82 -31.10
CA HIS A 127 11.98 11.19 -29.79
C HIS A 127 11.77 10.10 -28.74
N GLU A 128 10.63 9.41 -28.75
CA GLU A 128 10.37 8.29 -27.86
C GLU A 128 11.35 7.14 -28.14
N ARG A 129 11.56 6.77 -29.40
CA ARG A 129 12.55 5.75 -29.79
C ARG A 129 13.98 6.16 -29.43
N GLU A 130 14.34 7.44 -29.59
CA GLU A 130 15.65 7.96 -29.18
C GLU A 130 15.83 7.86 -27.66
N LYS A 131 14.81 8.22 -26.89
CA LYS A 131 14.82 8.08 -25.42
C LYS A 131 14.96 6.61 -25.00
N GLU A 132 14.18 5.71 -25.60
CA GLU A 132 14.30 4.28 -25.35
C GLU A 132 15.69 3.74 -25.71
N GLN A 133 16.31 4.21 -26.80
CA GLN A 133 17.66 3.83 -27.19
C GLN A 133 18.70 4.30 -26.15
N ILE A 134 18.54 5.51 -25.62
CA ILE A 134 19.39 6.05 -24.55
C ILE A 134 19.21 5.22 -23.27
N ASP A 135 17.97 4.94 -22.86
CA ASP A 135 17.65 4.16 -21.66
C ASP A 135 18.19 2.73 -21.78
N ASN A 136 18.03 2.10 -22.95
CA ASN A 136 18.59 0.79 -23.23
C ASN A 136 20.14 0.81 -23.18
N SER A 137 20.78 1.86 -23.70
CA SER A 137 22.23 2.05 -23.61
C SER A 137 22.70 2.17 -22.16
N VAL A 138 21.99 2.94 -21.33
CA VAL A 138 22.27 3.08 -19.90
C VAL A 138 22.08 1.74 -19.18
N ARG A 139 20.97 1.02 -19.43
CA ARG A 139 20.73 -0.32 -18.87
C ARG A 139 21.82 -1.31 -19.25
N MET A 140 22.29 -1.29 -20.50
CA MET A 140 23.39 -2.15 -20.95
C MET A 140 24.71 -1.82 -20.24
N LYS A 141 25.01 -0.54 -20.02
CA LYS A 141 26.19 -0.14 -19.23
C LYS A 141 26.09 -0.56 -17.76
N GLU A 142 24.91 -0.47 -17.16
CA GLU A 142 24.64 -0.97 -15.81
C GLU A 142 24.86 -2.49 -15.73
N LEU A 143 24.26 -3.26 -16.64
CA LEU A 143 24.43 -4.71 -16.71
C LEU A 143 25.90 -5.10 -16.89
N GLN A 144 26.64 -4.39 -17.77
CA GLN A 144 28.07 -4.61 -17.94
C GLN A 144 28.87 -4.32 -16.66
N ARG A 145 28.51 -3.27 -15.91
CA ARG A 145 29.13 -2.94 -14.63
C ARG A 145 28.88 -4.03 -13.59
N VAL A 146 27.63 -4.45 -13.43
CA VAL A 146 27.25 -5.52 -12.48
C VAL A 146 27.98 -6.82 -12.83
N ILE A 147 28.03 -7.21 -14.10
CA ILE A 147 28.79 -8.40 -14.53
C ILE A 147 30.29 -8.25 -14.21
N ALA A 148 30.88 -7.06 -14.39
CA ALA A 148 32.28 -6.83 -14.05
C ALA A 148 32.53 -6.92 -12.54
N ASP A 149 31.62 -6.39 -11.73
CA ASP A 149 31.70 -6.44 -10.26
C ASP A 149 31.48 -7.87 -9.73
N GLU A 150 30.56 -8.63 -10.31
CA GLU A 150 30.37 -10.06 -10.02
C GLU A 150 31.61 -10.87 -10.38
N ARG A 151 32.23 -10.61 -11.56
CA ARG A 151 33.49 -11.28 -11.95
C ARG A 151 34.62 -10.96 -10.99
N ARG A 152 34.79 -9.68 -10.62
CA ARG A 152 35.81 -9.27 -9.62
C ARG A 152 35.59 -9.94 -8.27
N SER A 153 34.34 -10.00 -7.82
CA SER A 153 33.98 -10.65 -6.55
C SER A 153 34.27 -12.15 -6.60
N LYS A 154 33.90 -12.81 -7.71
CA LYS A 154 34.21 -14.22 -7.96
C LYS A 154 35.72 -14.47 -7.95
N GLU A 155 36.51 -13.66 -8.66
CA GLU A 155 37.97 -13.76 -8.67
C GLU A 155 38.57 -13.58 -7.27
N ALA A 156 38.05 -12.64 -6.48
CA ALA A 156 38.49 -12.43 -5.10
C ALA A 156 38.19 -13.66 -4.21
N PHE A 157 37.00 -14.26 -4.33
CA PHE A 157 36.67 -15.49 -3.60
C PHE A 157 37.48 -16.69 -4.09
N GLU A 158 37.73 -16.82 -5.39
CA GLU A 158 38.60 -17.87 -5.93
C GLU A 158 40.04 -17.72 -5.42
N GLN A 159 40.54 -16.49 -5.28
CA GLN A 159 41.84 -16.21 -4.65
C GLN A 159 41.84 -16.61 -3.17
N GLN A 160 40.82 -16.22 -2.40
CA GLN A 160 40.70 -16.65 -0.99
C GLN A 160 40.63 -18.17 -0.85
N ILE A 161 39.87 -18.85 -1.71
CA ILE A 161 39.80 -20.32 -1.74
C ILE A 161 41.17 -20.91 -2.06
N LYS A 162 41.91 -20.33 -3.02
CA LYS A 162 43.27 -20.77 -3.36
C LYS A 162 44.23 -20.56 -2.19
N GLU A 163 44.16 -19.43 -1.50
CA GLU A 163 44.95 -19.14 -0.30
C GLU A 163 44.66 -20.13 0.82
N MET A 164 43.38 -20.36 1.15
CA MET A 164 42.96 -21.37 2.13
C MET A 164 43.40 -22.77 1.73
N LYS A 165 43.28 -23.13 0.45
CA LYS A 165 43.75 -24.43 -0.07
C LYS A 165 45.27 -24.56 0.02
N ASN A 166 46.02 -23.48 -0.15
CA ASN A 166 47.46 -23.49 0.07
C ASN A 166 47.81 -23.63 1.55
N HIS A 167 47.10 -22.94 2.45
CA HIS A 167 47.28 -23.09 3.91
C HIS A 167 46.96 -24.50 4.40
N ILE A 168 45.90 -25.12 3.87
CA ILE A 168 45.57 -26.53 4.14
C ILE A 168 46.55 -27.48 3.42
N GLY A 169 47.05 -27.04 2.27
CA GLY A 169 48.00 -27.74 1.41
C GLY A 169 49.45 -27.70 1.87
N ASP A 170 49.78 -26.94 2.93
CA ASP A 170 51.05 -26.99 3.67
C ASP A 170 51.14 -28.32 4.44
N LYS A 171 51.25 -29.39 3.64
CA LYS A 171 51.54 -30.76 4.05
C LYS A 171 52.86 -30.85 4.80
N THR A 172 53.73 -29.84 4.72
CA THR A 172 54.96 -29.73 5.50
C THR A 172 54.65 -29.67 6.99
N GLN A 173 53.67 -28.86 7.42
CA GLN A 173 53.31 -28.78 8.85
C GLN A 173 52.66 -30.07 9.34
N ASN A 174 51.77 -30.67 8.54
CA ASN A 174 51.18 -31.97 8.87
C ASN A 174 52.21 -33.11 8.87
N LYS A 175 53.18 -33.11 7.95
CA LYS A 175 54.27 -34.10 7.93
C LYS A 175 55.25 -33.92 9.09
N ILE A 176 55.52 -32.68 9.51
CA ILE A 176 56.32 -32.40 10.70
C ILE A 176 55.59 -32.90 11.94
N LEU A 177 54.31 -32.60 12.07
CA LEU A 177 53.47 -33.10 13.18
C LEU A 177 53.34 -34.63 13.16
N GLU A 178 53.22 -35.26 12.00
CA GLU A 178 53.23 -36.73 11.85
C GLU A 178 54.58 -37.32 12.28
N ALA A 179 55.70 -36.72 11.88
CA ALA A 179 57.03 -37.17 12.30
C ALA A 179 57.27 -36.94 13.80
N GLU A 180 56.80 -35.83 14.36
CA GLU A 180 56.86 -35.56 15.80
C GLU A 180 55.99 -36.55 16.60
N LEU A 181 54.79 -36.88 16.09
CA LEU A 181 53.92 -37.91 16.67
C LEU A 181 54.55 -39.30 16.59
N GLU A 182 55.24 -39.63 15.50
CA GLU A 182 55.93 -40.90 15.35
C GLU A 182 57.12 -41.02 16.32
N ILE A 183 57.89 -39.94 16.49
CA ILE A 183 58.97 -39.86 17.49
C ILE A 183 58.40 -39.96 18.91
N ALA A 184 57.32 -39.26 19.22
CA ALA A 184 56.67 -39.30 20.53
C ALA A 184 56.09 -40.69 20.82
N ASN A 185 55.45 -41.34 19.85
CA ASN A 185 54.94 -42.71 19.96
C ASN A 185 56.06 -43.73 20.17
N ASN A 186 57.21 -43.57 19.50
CA ASN A 186 58.35 -44.44 19.70
C ASN A 186 58.98 -44.27 21.09
N LYS A 187 59.06 -43.03 21.59
CA LYS A 187 59.47 -42.75 22.98
C LYS A 187 58.47 -43.30 24.00
N LEU A 188 57.17 -43.18 23.72
CA LEU A 188 56.10 -43.75 24.53
C LEU A 188 56.22 -45.27 24.59
N LYS A 189 56.39 -45.95 23.44
CA LYS A 189 56.59 -47.41 23.39
C LYS A 189 57.83 -47.86 24.16
N GLN A 190 58.93 -47.12 24.06
CA GLN A 190 60.15 -47.39 24.83
C GLN A 190 59.93 -47.22 26.35
N ALA A 191 59.20 -46.17 26.74
CA ALA A 191 58.80 -45.96 28.14
C ALA A 191 57.80 -47.04 28.62
N GLU A 192 56.86 -47.47 27.78
CA GLU A 192 55.92 -48.56 28.06
C GLU A 192 56.65 -49.90 28.23
N THR A 193 57.68 -50.19 27.43
CA THR A 193 58.51 -51.38 27.62
C THR A 193 59.36 -51.32 28.90
N ALA A 194 59.83 -50.13 29.29
CA ALA A 194 60.50 -49.90 30.56
C ALA A 194 59.54 -49.98 31.77
N VAL A 195 58.25 -49.67 31.58
CA VAL A 195 57.19 -49.82 32.59
C VAL A 195 56.67 -51.26 32.67
N LYS A 196 56.79 -52.07 31.61
CA LYS A 196 56.46 -53.51 31.63
C LYS A 196 57.37 -54.32 32.53
N GLU A 197 58.59 -53.88 32.80
CA GLU A 197 59.35 -54.31 33.97
C GLU A 197 58.88 -53.51 35.19
N THR A 198 57.65 -53.75 35.63
CA THR A 198 57.00 -52.88 36.61
C THR A 198 57.64 -53.09 37.99
N PRO A 199 58.27 -52.06 38.60
CA PRO A 199 58.84 -52.18 39.93
C PRO A 199 57.73 -52.57 40.93
N PRO A 200 58.01 -53.44 41.93
CA PRO A 200 57.00 -53.93 42.88
C PRO A 200 56.26 -52.81 43.62
N ILE A 201 56.88 -51.63 43.74
CA ILE A 201 56.30 -50.41 44.32
C ILE A 201 55.15 -49.87 43.46
N LEU A 202 55.24 -49.93 42.14
CA LEU A 202 54.21 -49.41 41.24
C LEU A 202 52.96 -50.30 41.22
N VAL A 203 53.14 -51.62 41.37
CA VAL A 203 52.03 -52.58 41.56
C VAL A 203 51.33 -52.32 42.89
N SER A 204 52.09 -52.06 43.97
CA SER A 204 51.51 -51.70 45.26
C SER A 204 50.74 -50.38 45.19
N LEU A 205 51.28 -49.36 44.52
CA LEU A 205 50.62 -48.07 44.33
C LEU A 205 49.38 -48.18 43.44
N GLN A 206 49.42 -49.03 42.42
CA GLN A 206 48.25 -49.32 41.58
C GLN A 206 47.14 -50.00 42.41
N SER A 207 47.50 -50.94 43.29
CA SER A 207 46.53 -51.57 44.20
C SER A 207 45.94 -50.55 45.19
N GLU A 208 46.76 -49.68 45.77
CA GLU A 208 46.33 -48.62 46.69
C GLU A 208 45.43 -47.60 45.97
N MET A 209 45.77 -47.21 44.74
CA MET A 209 44.95 -46.32 43.93
C MET A 209 43.60 -46.96 43.58
N THR A 210 43.55 -48.27 43.31
CA THR A 210 42.27 -48.97 43.09
C THR A 210 41.43 -49.08 44.36
N ALA A 211 42.08 -49.31 45.52
CA ALA A 211 41.41 -49.33 46.82
C ALA A 211 40.83 -47.95 47.16
N MET A 212 41.61 -46.89 46.96
CA MET A 212 41.18 -45.50 47.16
C MET A 212 40.03 -45.12 46.21
N LYS A 213 40.11 -45.49 44.92
CA LYS A 213 39.02 -45.29 43.95
C LYS A 213 37.75 -46.03 44.37
N LYS A 214 37.87 -47.25 44.89
CA LYS A 214 36.74 -48.02 45.41
C LYS A 214 36.13 -47.35 46.64
N GLN A 215 36.96 -46.89 47.58
CA GLN A 215 36.53 -46.16 48.77
C GLN A 215 35.83 -44.85 48.41
N HIS A 216 36.36 -44.06 47.49
CA HIS A 216 35.71 -42.84 47.02
C HIS A 216 34.37 -43.12 46.33
N ARG A 217 34.28 -44.18 45.50
CA ARG A 217 32.99 -44.58 44.91
C ARG A 217 31.97 -44.97 45.97
N MET A 218 32.39 -45.69 47.01
CA MET A 218 31.50 -46.04 48.13
C MET A 218 31.06 -44.78 48.89
N ALA A 219 31.99 -43.86 49.20
CA ALA A 219 31.67 -42.60 49.87
C ALA A 219 30.72 -41.72 49.05
N ILE A 220 30.93 -41.60 47.73
CA ILE A 220 30.02 -40.88 46.84
C ILE A 220 28.64 -41.53 46.84
N HIS A 221 28.56 -42.86 46.82
CA HIS A 221 27.29 -43.56 46.83
C HIS A 221 26.53 -43.40 48.17
N GLU A 222 27.25 -43.41 49.30
CA GLU A 222 26.67 -43.11 50.61
C GLU A 222 26.19 -41.67 50.72
N GLU A 223 26.97 -40.71 50.20
CA GLU A 223 26.59 -39.30 50.17
C GLU A 223 25.38 -39.05 49.26
N GLN A 224 25.30 -39.73 48.11
CA GLN A 224 24.11 -39.72 47.25
C GLN A 224 22.88 -40.25 47.97
N LYS A 225 23.00 -41.36 48.72
CA LYS A 225 21.90 -41.88 49.54
C LYS A 225 21.47 -40.89 50.61
N ARG A 226 22.42 -40.24 51.28
CA ARG A 226 22.13 -39.19 52.28
C ARG A 226 21.45 -37.98 51.64
N ALA A 227 21.93 -37.52 50.50
CA ALA A 227 21.34 -36.40 49.75
C ALA A 227 19.89 -36.71 49.34
N VAL A 228 19.62 -37.90 48.82
CA VAL A 228 18.25 -38.34 48.46
C VAL A 228 17.35 -38.39 49.69
N ALA A 229 17.84 -38.87 50.84
CA ALA A 229 17.05 -38.89 52.08
C ALA A 229 16.71 -37.46 52.57
N VAL A 230 17.68 -36.54 52.50
CA VAL A 230 17.46 -35.12 52.84
C VAL A 230 16.48 -34.46 51.85
N GLU A 231 16.60 -34.74 50.55
CA GLU A 231 15.67 -34.23 49.53
C GLU A 231 14.24 -34.74 49.76
N GLN A 232 14.07 -36.00 50.15
CA GLN A 232 12.76 -36.55 50.51
C GLN A 232 12.18 -35.85 51.75
N GLN A 233 12.99 -35.61 52.78
CA GLN A 233 12.57 -34.87 53.97
C GLN A 233 12.18 -33.43 53.62
N ALA A 234 12.94 -32.75 52.76
CA ALA A 234 12.62 -31.40 52.29
C ALA A 234 11.27 -31.37 51.55
N LYS A 235 11.01 -32.34 50.64
CA LYS A 235 9.72 -32.47 49.94
C LYS A 235 8.55 -32.70 50.89
N ILE A 236 8.74 -33.46 51.97
CA ILE A 236 7.70 -33.68 52.99
C ILE A 236 7.41 -32.37 53.73
N LEU A 237 8.45 -31.60 54.10
CA LEU A 237 8.29 -30.30 54.74
C LEU A 237 7.60 -29.29 53.82
N GLU A 238 7.98 -29.22 52.54
CA GLU A 238 7.34 -28.37 51.55
C GLU A 238 5.85 -28.67 51.42
N ARG A 239 5.45 -29.95 51.31
CA ARG A 239 4.03 -30.34 51.29
C ARG A 239 3.31 -29.95 52.58
N ALA A 240 3.95 -30.09 53.73
CA ALA A 240 3.34 -29.67 55.01
C ALA A 240 3.16 -28.15 55.06
N HIS A 241 4.11 -27.38 54.53
CA HIS A 241 4.00 -25.92 54.40
C HIS A 241 2.91 -25.53 53.41
N GLU A 242 2.81 -26.17 52.25
CA GLU A 242 1.77 -25.95 51.25
C GLU A 242 0.37 -26.22 51.82
N LEU A 243 0.19 -27.33 52.54
CA LEU A 243 -1.08 -27.63 53.23
C LEU A 243 -1.42 -26.59 54.30
N ARG A 244 -0.43 -26.09 55.05
CA ARG A 244 -0.63 -25.03 56.03
C ARG A 244 -1.04 -23.73 55.36
N VAL A 245 -0.39 -23.37 54.24
CA VAL A 245 -0.75 -22.17 53.46
C VAL A 245 -2.16 -22.30 52.91
N ALA A 246 -2.51 -23.43 52.30
CA ALA A 246 -3.87 -23.68 51.80
C ALA A 246 -4.93 -23.60 52.91
N SER A 247 -4.64 -24.13 54.11
CA SER A 247 -5.53 -24.00 55.26
C SER A 247 -5.69 -22.55 55.74
N LEU A 248 -4.59 -21.78 55.74
CA LEU A 248 -4.63 -20.35 56.07
C LEU A 248 -5.38 -19.53 55.01
N GLU A 249 -5.20 -19.85 53.73
CA GLU A 249 -5.94 -19.24 52.63
C GLU A 249 -7.44 -19.54 52.70
N SER A 250 -7.81 -20.80 52.99
CA SER A 250 -9.21 -21.17 53.23
C SER A 250 -9.80 -20.38 54.39
N ARG A 251 -9.06 -20.25 55.50
CA ARG A 251 -9.53 -19.48 56.65
C ARG A 251 -9.61 -17.98 56.36
N LEU A 252 -8.72 -17.45 55.54
CA LEU A 252 -8.74 -16.06 55.07
C LEU A 252 -9.92 -15.82 54.13
N ALA A 253 -10.26 -16.78 53.27
CA ALA A 253 -11.45 -16.75 52.43
C ALA A 253 -12.74 -16.76 53.27
N GLU A 254 -12.84 -17.63 54.28
CA GLU A 254 -13.97 -17.65 55.23
C GLU A 254 -14.10 -16.31 55.97
N LEU A 255 -12.99 -15.75 56.47
CA LEU A 255 -13.00 -14.44 57.11
C LEU A 255 -13.43 -13.34 56.14
N SER A 256 -12.94 -13.37 54.90
CA SER A 256 -13.32 -12.40 53.87
C SER A 256 -14.80 -12.49 53.50
N GLU A 257 -15.35 -13.70 53.45
CA GLU A 257 -16.78 -13.93 53.23
C GLU A 257 -17.61 -13.39 54.39
N THR A 258 -17.22 -13.66 55.64
CA THR A 258 -17.95 -13.12 56.80
C THR A 258 -17.91 -11.59 56.86
N VAL A 259 -16.75 -10.97 56.60
CA VAL A 259 -16.60 -9.51 56.56
C VAL A 259 -17.41 -8.91 55.40
N GLY A 260 -17.38 -9.52 54.22
CA GLY A 260 -18.22 -9.12 53.09
C GLY A 260 -19.71 -9.25 53.39
N GLY A 261 -20.11 -10.30 54.11
CA GLY A 261 -21.47 -10.49 54.62
C GLY A 261 -21.90 -9.39 55.59
N TYR A 262 -21.03 -9.01 56.54
CA TYR A 262 -21.29 -7.90 57.47
C TYR A 262 -21.43 -6.56 56.75
N ASP A 263 -20.59 -6.25 55.76
CA ASP A 263 -20.74 -4.99 55.02
C ASP A 263 -22.02 -4.97 54.19
N ARG A 264 -22.41 -6.11 53.58
CA ARG A 264 -23.70 -6.23 52.88
C ARG A 264 -24.89 -6.04 53.83
N LEU A 265 -24.84 -6.64 55.02
CA LEU A 265 -25.88 -6.45 56.04
C LEU A 265 -25.94 -4.99 56.51
N ARG A 266 -24.79 -4.38 56.74
CA ARG A 266 -24.68 -2.95 57.07
C ARG A 266 -25.29 -2.05 55.99
N GLN A 267 -25.07 -2.36 54.70
CA GLN A 267 -25.70 -1.64 53.59
C GLN A 267 -27.21 -1.84 53.58
N GLN A 268 -27.71 -3.07 53.84
CA GLN A 268 -29.14 -3.33 53.99
C GLN A 268 -29.76 -2.55 55.14
N ASP A 269 -29.12 -2.53 56.30
CA ASP A 269 -29.55 -1.75 57.45
C ASP A 269 -29.54 -0.25 57.15
N GLN A 270 -28.53 0.26 56.44
CA GLN A 270 -28.48 1.65 56.01
C GLN A 270 -29.64 2.00 55.07
N LEU A 271 -29.98 1.11 54.14
CA LEU A 271 -31.16 1.26 53.28
C LEU A 271 -32.47 1.20 54.07
N ALA A 272 -32.58 0.31 55.05
CA ALA A 272 -33.74 0.22 55.93
C ALA A 272 -33.90 1.48 56.78
N ILE A 273 -32.80 2.00 57.34
CA ILE A 273 -32.76 3.28 58.06
C ILE A 273 -33.19 4.42 57.14
N GLN A 274 -32.74 4.45 55.87
CA GLN A 274 -33.19 5.46 54.92
C GLN A 274 -34.69 5.35 54.63
N LYS A 275 -35.23 4.14 54.45
CA LYS A 275 -36.68 3.92 54.27
C LYS A 275 -37.48 4.39 55.49
N LEU A 276 -37.04 4.04 56.69
CA LEU A 276 -37.67 4.50 57.93
C LEU A 276 -37.56 6.01 58.08
N LYS A 277 -36.43 6.63 57.73
CA LYS A 277 -36.30 8.10 57.68
C LYS A 277 -37.28 8.73 56.69
N ASN A 278 -37.44 8.14 55.50
CA ASN A 278 -38.41 8.62 54.51
C ASN A 278 -39.85 8.47 55.01
N GLN A 279 -40.19 7.34 55.62
CA GLN A 279 -41.50 7.14 56.26
C GLN A 279 -41.74 8.10 57.42
N LEU A 280 -40.71 8.41 58.22
CA LEU A 280 -40.81 9.38 59.31
C LEU A 280 -40.98 10.80 58.75
N LEU A 281 -40.33 11.14 57.64
CA LEU A 281 -40.57 12.39 56.91
C LEU A 281 -41.98 12.45 56.30
N GLU A 282 -42.49 11.35 55.76
CA GLU A 282 -43.86 11.24 55.26
C GLU A 282 -44.87 11.39 56.39
N LEU A 283 -44.66 10.71 57.52
CA LEU A 283 -45.49 10.84 58.73
C LEU A 283 -45.35 12.21 59.39
N GLN A 284 -44.20 12.88 59.32
CA GLN A 284 -44.09 14.29 59.73
C GLN A 284 -44.87 15.19 58.78
N LYS A 285 -44.82 14.98 57.46
CA LYS A 285 -45.66 15.71 56.50
C LYS A 285 -47.14 15.44 56.73
N HIS A 286 -47.51 14.20 57.07
CA HIS A 286 -48.89 13.82 57.33
C HIS A 286 -49.38 14.35 58.69
N ASN A 287 -48.57 14.30 59.75
CA ASN A 287 -48.88 14.94 61.04
C ASN A 287 -48.98 16.47 60.89
N VAL A 288 -48.08 17.12 60.14
CA VAL A 288 -48.16 18.59 59.86
C VAL A 288 -49.41 18.95 59.04
N LYS A 289 -50.00 18.01 58.29
CA LYS A 289 -51.30 18.19 57.61
C LYS A 289 -52.51 17.71 58.42
N GLU A 290 -52.37 16.73 59.30
CA GLU A 290 -53.39 16.31 60.28
C GLU A 290 -53.58 17.35 61.40
N TYR A 291 -52.59 18.20 61.65
CA TYR A 291 -52.77 19.44 62.44
C TYR A 291 -53.47 20.56 61.65
N SER A 292 -53.63 20.44 60.34
CA SER A 292 -54.35 21.42 59.50
C SER A 292 -55.77 20.98 59.10
N HIS A 293 -56.18 19.72 59.31
CA HIS A 293 -57.55 19.23 59.02
C HIS A 293 -58.18 18.50 60.21
N ARG A 294 -58.04 19.04 61.44
CA ARG A 294 -59.09 18.88 62.46
C ARG A 294 -60.16 19.96 62.24
N ASN A 295 -60.97 19.77 61.20
CA ASN A 295 -62.32 20.33 61.17
C ASN A 295 -63.31 19.18 61.38
N VAL A 296 -63.74 19.13 62.64
CA VAL A 296 -65.08 18.80 63.13
C VAL A 296 -66.16 18.73 62.03
N TYR A 297 -67.05 17.73 62.17
CA TYR A 297 -68.30 17.44 61.46
C TYR A 297 -68.28 16.29 60.43
N GLU A 298 -68.19 15.05 60.91
CA GLU A 298 -68.97 13.94 60.33
C GLU A 298 -69.75 13.27 61.47
N THR A 299 -71.07 13.35 61.40
CA THR A 299 -72.01 12.77 62.36
C THR A 299 -72.10 11.25 62.18
N PRO A 300 -72.41 10.46 63.23
CA PRO A 300 -72.48 8.99 63.19
C PRO A 300 -73.52 8.41 62.20
N GLU A 301 -74.33 9.24 61.57
CA GLU A 301 -75.38 8.86 60.62
C GLU A 301 -74.84 8.59 59.20
N THR A 302 -73.76 9.27 58.78
CA THR A 302 -73.13 9.06 57.45
C THR A 302 -72.39 7.72 57.37
N ILE A 303 -71.87 7.26 58.51
CA ILE A 303 -71.24 5.93 58.66
C ILE A 303 -72.32 4.83 58.62
N SER A 304 -73.50 5.08 59.20
CA SER A 304 -74.61 4.11 59.16
C SER A 304 -75.22 3.96 57.76
N THR A 305 -75.22 5.00 56.92
CA THR A 305 -75.72 4.92 55.53
C THR A 305 -74.79 4.12 54.63
N GLN A 306 -73.47 4.24 54.80
CA GLN A 306 -72.48 3.48 54.03
C GLN A 306 -72.49 1.98 54.36
N ILE A 307 -72.76 1.61 55.61
CA ILE A 307 -72.90 0.20 56.01
C ILE A 307 -74.18 -0.43 55.41
N LYS A 308 -75.27 0.34 55.29
CA LYS A 308 -76.51 -0.13 54.65
C LYS A 308 -76.38 -0.33 53.13
N GLU A 309 -75.64 0.54 52.44
CA GLU A 309 -75.35 0.37 51.00
C GLU A 309 -74.49 -0.87 50.70
N LEU A 310 -73.54 -1.19 51.58
CA LEU A 310 -72.70 -2.37 51.43
C LEU A 310 -73.46 -3.67 51.73
N TYR A 311 -74.46 -3.63 52.62
CA TYR A 311 -75.34 -4.78 52.89
C TYR A 311 -76.31 -5.06 51.74
N GLY A 312 -76.86 -4.02 51.09
CA GLY A 312 -77.71 -4.16 49.90
C GLY A 312 -76.98 -4.81 48.73
N LYS A 313 -75.77 -4.33 48.43
CA LYS A 313 -74.92 -4.88 47.36
C LYS A 313 -74.48 -6.33 47.62
N LEU A 314 -74.41 -6.77 48.88
CA LEU A 314 -74.08 -8.15 49.24
C LEU A 314 -75.31 -9.08 49.18
N LEU A 315 -76.52 -8.55 49.39
CA LEU A 315 -77.78 -9.29 49.31
C LEU A 315 -78.24 -9.51 47.86
N ASP A 316 -78.00 -8.53 46.97
CA ASP A 316 -78.31 -8.64 45.54
C ASP A 316 -77.42 -9.69 44.85
N ILE A 317 -76.15 -9.78 45.22
CA ILE A 317 -75.21 -10.80 44.70
C ILE A 317 -75.51 -12.21 45.24
N SER A 318 -76.17 -12.32 46.40
CA SER A 318 -76.57 -13.61 46.98
C SER A 318 -77.85 -14.19 46.37
N ASN A 319 -78.71 -13.37 45.75
CA ASN A 319 -80.00 -13.82 45.20
C ASN A 319 -79.95 -14.18 43.70
N GLU A 320 -78.86 -13.85 42.99
CA GLU A 320 -78.70 -14.12 41.54
C GLU A 320 -77.94 -15.43 41.21
N LYS A 321 -78.04 -16.46 42.05
CA LYS A 321 -77.67 -17.84 41.65
C LYS A 321 -78.71 -18.84 42.09
N ASN A 322 -79.74 -19.03 41.26
CA ASN A 322 -80.46 -20.30 41.13
C ASN A 322 -81.18 -20.40 39.76
N ASN A 323 -80.56 -21.15 38.84
CA ASN A 323 -81.12 -22.04 37.82
C ASN A 323 -82.27 -21.56 36.91
N THR A 324 -82.06 -21.54 35.59
CA THR A 324 -82.44 -22.63 34.65
C THR A 324 -82.36 -22.18 33.18
N PHE A 325 -82.23 -23.16 32.32
CA PHE A 325 -81.94 -23.13 30.89
C PHE A 325 -83.16 -22.70 30.03
N ASN A 326 -82.97 -21.62 29.25
CA ASN A 326 -83.23 -21.46 27.80
C ASN A 326 -84.66 -21.51 27.19
N VAL A 327 -85.09 -20.37 26.59
CA VAL A 327 -86.10 -20.30 25.50
C VAL A 327 -85.67 -19.28 24.41
N GLU A 328 -84.92 -18.24 24.78
CA GLU A 328 -84.56 -17.14 23.88
C GLU A 328 -83.37 -17.47 22.94
N ASP A 329 -82.38 -18.24 23.40
CA ASP A 329 -81.27 -18.69 22.53
C ASP A 329 -81.70 -19.83 21.59
N PHE A 330 -82.79 -20.55 21.89
CA PHE A 330 -83.36 -21.56 21.01
C PHE A 330 -84.09 -20.94 19.81
N LEU A 331 -84.80 -19.83 20.01
CA LEU A 331 -85.50 -19.11 18.94
C LEU A 331 -84.54 -18.38 17.98
N GLN A 332 -83.39 -17.95 18.47
CA GLN A 332 -82.34 -17.34 17.63
C GLN A 332 -81.61 -18.35 16.74
N SER A 333 -81.63 -19.64 17.11
CA SER A 333 -81.03 -20.73 16.31
C SER A 333 -81.91 -21.21 15.14
N LEU A 334 -83.21 -20.92 15.16
CA LEU A 334 -84.20 -21.44 14.20
C LEU A 334 -84.52 -20.49 13.03
N ASN A 335 -83.88 -19.33 12.94
CA ASN A 335 -83.92 -18.45 11.75
C ASN A 335 -85.35 -18.06 11.28
N LEU A 336 -86.23 -17.70 12.22
CA LEU A 336 -87.62 -17.29 11.93
C LEU A 336 -87.83 -15.78 12.19
N ARG A 337 -87.25 -15.00 11.27
CA ARG A 337 -87.73 -13.76 10.63
C ARG A 337 -88.11 -12.54 11.51
N ASN A 338 -87.43 -11.41 11.24
CA ASN A 338 -87.98 -10.07 11.46
C ASN A 338 -87.78 -9.18 10.22
N ILE A 339 -88.77 -8.35 9.92
CA ILE A 339 -89.20 -7.80 8.62
C ILE A 339 -88.31 -6.64 8.10
N SER A 340 -87.04 -6.59 8.48
CA SER A 340 -86.17 -5.43 8.22
C SER A 340 -85.30 -5.50 6.95
N LYS A 341 -85.39 -6.57 6.15
CA LYS A 341 -84.48 -6.75 4.99
C LYS A 341 -85.04 -6.28 3.63
N ASP A 342 -86.35 -6.07 3.48
CA ASP A 342 -86.92 -5.69 2.17
C ASP A 342 -86.73 -4.19 1.83
N ILE A 343 -86.42 -3.33 2.80
CA ILE A 343 -86.17 -1.90 2.56
C ILE A 343 -84.72 -1.70 2.08
N ASP A 344 -83.76 -2.38 2.71
CA ASP A 344 -82.35 -2.31 2.34
C ASP A 344 -82.10 -2.84 0.91
N TYR A 345 -82.82 -3.90 0.48
CA TYR A 345 -82.65 -4.41 -0.89
C TYR A 345 -83.20 -3.48 -1.96
N LYS A 346 -84.21 -2.66 -1.64
CA LYS A 346 -84.75 -1.67 -2.58
C LYS A 346 -83.81 -0.47 -2.72
N GLU A 347 -83.29 0.03 -1.61
CA GLU A 347 -82.33 1.15 -1.61
C GLU A 347 -81.02 0.77 -2.32
N ASN A 348 -80.52 -0.45 -2.09
CA ASN A 348 -79.35 -0.95 -2.79
C ASN A 348 -79.57 -1.16 -4.30
N TYR A 349 -80.79 -1.48 -4.74
CA TYR A 349 -81.11 -1.60 -6.16
C TYR A 349 -81.17 -0.23 -6.87
N GLU A 350 -81.74 0.78 -6.22
CA GLU A 350 -81.77 2.16 -6.75
C GLU A 350 -80.36 2.77 -6.85
N ILE A 351 -79.48 2.51 -5.87
CA ILE A 351 -78.07 2.93 -5.94
C ILE A 351 -77.36 2.23 -7.10
N LEU A 352 -77.62 0.94 -7.32
CA LEU A 352 -76.97 0.17 -8.38
C LEU A 352 -77.41 0.60 -9.79
N GLU A 353 -78.67 0.98 -9.99
CA GLU A 353 -79.13 1.56 -11.27
C GLU A 353 -78.47 2.92 -11.55
N GLN A 354 -78.29 3.74 -10.51
CA GLN A 354 -77.64 5.04 -10.65
C GLN A 354 -76.14 4.89 -10.98
N ASP A 355 -75.47 3.93 -10.36
CA ASP A 355 -74.08 3.58 -10.66
C ASP A 355 -73.90 3.01 -12.08
N PHE A 356 -74.87 2.24 -12.57
CA PHE A 356 -74.84 1.71 -13.93
C PHE A 356 -74.97 2.80 -15.00
N GLU A 357 -75.87 3.77 -14.81
CA GLU A 357 -75.98 4.92 -15.73
C GLU A 357 -74.75 5.84 -15.64
N ASN A 358 -74.17 6.03 -14.46
CA ASN A 358 -72.91 6.76 -14.31
C ASN A 358 -71.75 6.04 -15.04
N TYR A 359 -71.69 4.71 -14.97
CA TYR A 359 -70.69 3.92 -15.68
C TYR A 359 -70.85 4.01 -17.21
N LYS A 360 -72.09 3.97 -17.70
CA LYS A 360 -72.40 4.12 -19.13
C LYS A 360 -72.00 5.49 -19.66
N GLN A 361 -72.27 6.56 -18.91
CA GLN A 361 -71.86 7.92 -19.26
C GLN A 361 -70.33 8.10 -19.21
N GLN A 362 -69.65 7.48 -18.25
CA GLN A 362 -68.18 7.47 -18.22
C GLN A 362 -67.58 6.71 -19.42
N MET A 363 -68.22 5.63 -19.86
CA MET A 363 -67.71 4.83 -20.97
C MET A 363 -67.97 5.50 -22.33
N SER A 364 -69.08 6.21 -22.49
CA SER A 364 -69.32 7.05 -23.67
C SER A 364 -68.37 8.24 -23.73
N ALA A 365 -68.08 8.90 -22.59
CA ALA A 365 -67.10 9.99 -22.53
C ALA A 365 -65.67 9.51 -22.82
N LYS A 366 -65.29 8.31 -22.39
CA LYS A 366 -63.99 7.71 -22.72
C LYS A 366 -63.85 7.33 -24.19
N LEU A 367 -64.94 6.93 -24.85
CA LEU A 367 -64.92 6.57 -26.27
C LEU A 367 -64.86 7.80 -27.19
N GLU A 368 -65.54 8.90 -26.82
CA GLU A 368 -65.45 10.17 -27.56
C GLU A 368 -64.12 10.90 -27.31
N SER A 369 -63.55 10.80 -26.10
CA SER A 369 -62.27 11.41 -25.75
C SER A 369 -61.04 10.69 -26.33
N ALA A 370 -61.17 9.43 -26.77
CA ALA A 370 -60.05 8.64 -27.32
C ALA A 370 -59.68 9.00 -28.77
N ASN A 371 -60.61 9.54 -29.56
CA ASN A 371 -60.36 9.85 -30.97
C ASN A 371 -59.74 11.24 -31.20
N ASP A 372 -59.95 12.22 -30.30
CA ASP A 372 -59.38 13.56 -30.43
C ASP A 372 -58.13 13.80 -29.53
N LEU A 373 -57.91 13.02 -28.46
CA LEU A 373 -56.73 13.18 -27.58
C LEU A 373 -55.48 12.42 -28.04
N ASN A 374 -55.57 11.42 -28.91
CA ASN A 374 -54.40 10.58 -29.25
C ASN A 374 -53.29 11.33 -30.01
N VAL A 375 -53.58 12.48 -30.65
CA VAL A 375 -52.57 13.25 -31.39
C VAL A 375 -51.94 14.38 -30.55
N GLU A 376 -52.67 14.94 -29.57
CA GLU A 376 -52.17 15.99 -28.68
C GLU A 376 -51.62 15.46 -27.33
N ASN A 377 -52.21 14.42 -26.72
CA ASN A 377 -51.66 13.82 -25.49
C ASN A 377 -50.33 13.10 -25.75
N GLU A 378 -50.13 12.43 -26.89
CA GLU A 378 -48.82 11.83 -27.19
C GLU A 378 -47.71 12.88 -27.31
N ARG A 379 -48.02 14.10 -27.78
CA ARG A 379 -47.04 15.20 -27.87
C ARG A 379 -46.81 15.87 -26.51
N ALA A 380 -47.86 16.04 -25.71
CA ALA A 380 -47.77 16.61 -24.37
C ALA A 380 -47.07 15.66 -23.39
N ASP A 381 -47.37 14.36 -23.41
CA ASP A 381 -46.72 13.34 -22.58
C ASP A 381 -45.26 13.12 -23.00
N LYS A 382 -44.95 13.03 -24.30
CA LYS A 382 -43.54 12.98 -24.74
C LYS A 382 -42.78 14.27 -24.36
N SER A 383 -43.44 15.43 -24.37
CA SER A 383 -42.82 16.70 -23.96
C SER A 383 -42.56 16.77 -22.46
N THR A 384 -43.45 16.23 -21.62
CA THR A 384 -43.27 16.19 -20.16
C THR A 384 -42.25 15.12 -19.76
N GLU A 385 -42.26 13.95 -20.39
CA GLU A 385 -41.23 12.92 -20.24
C GLU A 385 -39.85 13.40 -20.68
N LEU A 386 -39.75 14.11 -21.81
CA LEU A 386 -38.50 14.74 -22.25
C LEU A 386 -38.01 15.81 -21.27
N TYR A 387 -38.91 16.59 -20.67
CA TYR A 387 -38.55 17.56 -19.65
C TYR A 387 -37.99 16.88 -18.40
N LEU A 388 -38.67 15.84 -17.89
CA LEU A 388 -38.22 15.05 -16.74
C LEU A 388 -36.88 14.37 -17.01
N ALA A 389 -36.71 13.71 -18.16
CA ALA A 389 -35.45 13.11 -18.57
C ALA A 389 -34.32 14.15 -18.67
N ARG A 390 -34.63 15.36 -19.16
CA ARG A 390 -33.67 16.47 -19.25
C ARG A 390 -33.29 17.02 -17.87
N THR A 391 -34.22 17.09 -16.92
CA THR A 391 -33.90 17.46 -15.53
C THR A 391 -33.07 16.39 -14.84
N HIS A 392 -33.36 15.11 -15.06
CA HIS A 392 -32.57 14.00 -14.54
C HIS A 392 -31.16 13.99 -15.14
N ALA A 393 -31.01 14.23 -16.45
CA ALA A 393 -29.72 14.38 -17.09
C ALA A 393 -28.90 15.55 -16.50
N LYS A 394 -29.53 16.71 -16.27
CA LYS A 394 -28.88 17.85 -15.59
C LYS A 394 -28.46 17.53 -14.16
N ASN A 395 -29.31 16.86 -13.38
CA ASN A 395 -28.99 16.45 -12.02
C ASN A 395 -27.84 15.44 -11.98
N LEU A 396 -27.80 14.49 -12.92
CA LEU A 396 -26.69 13.56 -13.07
C LEU A 396 -25.41 14.29 -13.49
N GLU A 397 -25.49 15.25 -14.43
CA GLU A 397 -24.35 16.08 -14.82
C GLU A 397 -23.80 16.88 -13.64
N GLU A 398 -24.66 17.48 -12.81
CA GLU A 398 -24.26 18.19 -11.59
C GLU A 398 -23.67 17.24 -10.55
N ARG A 399 -24.25 16.04 -10.39
CA ARG A 399 -23.71 15.01 -9.50
C ARG A 399 -22.33 14.55 -9.94
N ILE A 400 -22.13 14.34 -11.24
CA ILE A 400 -20.82 14.01 -11.83
C ILE A 400 -19.84 15.17 -11.60
N ARG A 401 -20.27 16.42 -11.78
CA ARG A 401 -19.44 17.60 -11.49
C ARG A 401 -19.00 17.66 -10.02
N MET A 402 -19.92 17.40 -9.09
CA MET A 402 -19.62 17.37 -7.65
C MET A 402 -18.70 16.22 -7.28
N LEU A 403 -18.91 15.01 -7.82
CA LEU A 403 -18.03 13.86 -7.59
C LEU A 403 -16.63 14.09 -8.17
N ASN A 404 -16.53 14.71 -9.36
CA ASN A 404 -15.25 15.08 -9.95
C ASN A 404 -14.51 16.12 -9.10
N LYS A 405 -15.24 17.09 -8.53
CA LYS A 405 -14.65 18.06 -7.60
C LYS A 405 -14.16 17.38 -6.32
N GLU A 406 -14.96 16.52 -5.71
CA GLU A 406 -14.57 15.77 -4.51
C GLU A 406 -13.36 14.85 -4.78
N ALA A 407 -13.31 14.22 -5.95
CA ALA A 407 -12.16 13.42 -6.37
C ALA A 407 -10.90 14.29 -6.55
N SER A 408 -11.04 15.48 -7.16
CA SER A 408 -9.95 16.45 -7.32
C SER A 408 -9.45 16.96 -5.96
N ASP A 409 -10.35 17.27 -5.03
CA ASP A 409 -10.01 17.76 -3.70
C ASP A 409 -9.27 16.68 -2.89
N LYS A 410 -9.73 15.42 -2.94
CA LYS A 410 -9.03 14.28 -2.32
C LYS A 410 -7.67 14.02 -2.96
N ALA A 411 -7.55 14.14 -4.29
CA ALA A 411 -6.26 14.02 -4.97
C ALA A 411 -5.28 15.12 -4.53
N SER A 412 -5.76 16.36 -4.39
CA SER A 412 -4.96 17.47 -3.86
C SER A 412 -4.52 17.23 -2.41
N GLU A 413 -5.40 16.70 -1.56
CA GLU A 413 -5.08 16.40 -0.17
C GLU A 413 -4.02 15.27 -0.06
N ILE A 414 -4.15 14.22 -0.87
CA ILE A 414 -3.17 13.14 -0.93
C ILE A 414 -1.82 13.66 -1.43
N ASN A 415 -1.82 14.51 -2.46
CA ASN A 415 -0.59 15.13 -2.96
C ASN A 415 0.09 16.01 -1.89
N ALA A 416 -0.67 16.81 -1.14
CA ALA A 416 -0.13 17.61 -0.04
C ALA A 416 0.48 16.74 1.08
N LYS A 417 -0.19 15.64 1.44
CA LYS A 417 0.33 14.66 2.41
C LYS A 417 1.60 13.97 1.91
N LEU A 418 1.65 13.63 0.62
CA LEU A 418 2.83 13.04 -0.01
C LEU A 418 4.01 14.03 0.00
N GLU A 419 3.77 15.29 -0.34
CA GLU A 419 4.80 16.34 -0.32
C GLU A 419 5.33 16.58 1.10
N GLN A 420 4.45 16.59 2.11
CA GLN A 420 4.84 16.68 3.51
C GLN A 420 5.72 15.49 3.95
N GLN A 421 5.36 14.26 3.55
CA GLN A 421 6.17 13.08 3.85
C GLN A 421 7.54 13.13 3.15
N ILE A 422 7.59 13.59 1.90
CA ILE A 422 8.85 13.78 1.17
C ILE A 422 9.74 14.79 1.89
N GLN A 423 9.18 15.93 2.34
CA GLN A 423 9.93 16.93 3.11
C GLN A 423 10.46 16.36 4.43
N GLN A 424 9.65 15.63 5.19
CA GLN A 424 10.10 14.97 6.43
C GLN A 424 11.23 13.98 6.19
N ILE A 425 11.15 13.17 5.14
CA ILE A 425 12.22 12.23 4.77
C ILE A 425 13.50 12.99 4.39
N GLN A 426 13.39 14.10 3.66
CA GLN A 426 14.53 14.95 3.31
C GLN A 426 15.18 15.59 4.55
N GLU A 427 14.38 16.09 5.49
CA GLU A 427 14.87 16.68 6.74
C GLU A 427 15.61 15.64 7.60
N GLU A 428 15.06 14.44 7.75
CA GLU A 428 15.73 13.35 8.48
C GLU A 428 17.01 12.89 7.78
N ARG A 429 17.02 12.83 6.43
CA ARG A 429 18.25 12.55 5.66
C ARG A 429 19.33 13.59 5.93
N MET A 430 18.98 14.88 5.86
CA MET A 430 19.90 15.98 6.16
C MET A 430 20.40 15.93 7.61
N ARG A 431 19.54 15.54 8.56
CA ARG A 431 19.91 15.36 9.96
C ARG A 431 20.93 14.24 10.13
N PHE A 432 20.71 13.08 9.52
CA PHE A 432 21.66 11.97 9.57
C PHE A 432 22.98 12.30 8.87
N GLU A 433 22.94 13.01 7.75
CA GLU A 433 24.16 13.46 7.06
C GLU A 433 25.00 14.39 7.94
N ARG A 434 24.38 15.32 8.66
CA ARG A 434 25.07 16.17 9.65
C ARG A 434 25.68 15.36 10.79
N ILE A 435 24.95 14.39 11.34
CA ILE A 435 25.45 13.52 12.42
C ILE A 435 26.64 12.70 11.92
N LEU A 436 26.55 12.15 10.70
CA LEU A 436 27.62 11.37 10.09
C LEU A 436 28.87 12.22 9.88
N SER A 437 28.72 13.42 9.30
CA SER A 437 29.82 14.37 9.14
C SER A 437 30.45 14.77 10.48
N GLN A 438 29.63 15.02 11.52
CA GLN A 438 30.12 15.29 12.87
C GLN A 438 30.94 14.11 13.41
N LYS A 439 30.46 12.88 13.27
CA LYS A 439 31.19 11.69 13.73
C LYS A 439 32.48 11.44 12.94
N GLU A 440 32.47 11.67 11.64
CA GLU A 440 33.68 11.61 10.81
C GLU A 440 34.73 12.63 11.26
N THR A 441 34.33 13.88 11.55
CA THR A 441 35.25 14.90 12.07
C THR A 441 35.78 14.55 13.46
N GLU A 442 34.94 14.00 14.36
CA GLU A 442 35.37 13.52 15.67
C GLU A 442 36.41 12.39 15.56
N PHE A 443 36.17 11.40 14.69
CA PHE A 443 37.13 10.30 14.47
C PHE A 443 38.43 10.79 13.84
N ARG A 444 38.34 11.67 12.84
CA ARG A 444 39.52 12.29 12.22
C ARG A 444 40.35 13.07 13.24
N SER A 445 39.69 13.81 14.14
CA SER A 445 40.36 14.52 15.23
C SER A 445 41.05 13.57 16.21
N LYS A 446 40.40 12.46 16.61
CA LYS A 446 40.99 11.43 17.47
C LYS A 446 42.20 10.77 16.82
N VAL A 447 42.12 10.45 15.53
CA VAL A 447 43.24 9.90 14.76
C VAL A 447 44.41 10.88 14.75
N GLY A 448 44.17 12.15 14.42
CA GLY A 448 45.22 13.18 14.44
C GLY A 448 45.86 13.36 15.83
N ALA A 449 45.08 13.25 16.91
CA ALA A 449 45.62 13.31 18.27
C ALA A 449 46.54 12.11 18.60
N LEU A 450 46.15 10.90 18.19
CA LEU A 450 46.97 9.70 18.36
C LEU A 450 48.24 9.74 17.52
N GLU A 451 48.14 10.19 16.26
CA GLU A 451 49.30 10.40 15.39
C GLU A 451 50.28 11.39 16.02
N HIS A 452 49.78 12.51 16.56
CA HIS A 452 50.61 13.50 17.23
C HIS A 452 51.27 12.93 18.50
N GLN A 453 50.58 12.07 19.26
CA GLN A 453 51.17 11.39 20.40
C GLN A 453 52.30 10.44 19.99
N ILE A 454 52.12 9.68 18.90
CA ILE A 454 53.15 8.79 18.35
C ILE A 454 54.36 9.58 17.87
N LEU A 455 54.13 10.70 17.17
CA LEU A 455 55.21 11.59 16.74
C LEU A 455 56.00 12.13 17.93
N ARG A 456 55.33 12.64 18.96
CA ARG A 456 56.00 13.09 20.20
C ARG A 456 56.76 11.96 20.90
N GLN A 457 56.24 10.74 20.90
CA GLN A 457 56.94 9.60 21.48
C GLN A 457 58.20 9.25 20.67
N ARG A 458 58.12 9.29 19.34
CA ARG A 458 59.28 9.10 18.45
C ARG A 458 60.33 10.18 18.67
N GLU A 459 59.93 11.45 18.75
CA GLU A 459 60.83 12.58 19.05
C GLU A 459 61.53 12.41 20.40
N ARG A 460 60.79 12.04 21.46
CA ARG A 460 61.39 11.76 22.78
C ARG A 460 62.35 10.58 22.74
N SER A 461 61.99 9.51 22.03
CA SER A 461 62.85 8.33 21.89
C SER A 461 64.13 8.66 21.11
N LEU A 462 64.03 9.48 20.07
CA LEU A 462 65.19 9.96 19.31
C LEU A 462 66.08 10.85 20.19
N ALA A 463 65.50 11.78 20.96
CA ALA A 463 66.26 12.61 21.89
C ALA A 463 66.99 11.81 22.96
N LEU A 464 66.36 10.77 23.52
CA LEU A 464 66.98 9.85 24.47
C LEU A 464 68.11 9.02 23.83
N LEU A 465 67.92 8.56 22.60
CA LEU A 465 68.97 7.87 21.84
C LEU A 465 70.17 8.80 21.61
N GLU A 466 69.93 10.04 21.20
CA GLU A 466 71.00 11.04 21.05
C GLU A 466 71.73 11.32 22.37
N GLU A 467 71.00 11.42 23.49
CA GLU A 467 71.61 11.57 24.82
C GLU A 467 72.48 10.36 25.17
N LYS A 468 72.00 9.13 24.93
CA LYS A 468 72.76 7.91 25.15
C LYS A 468 73.96 7.78 24.23
N ASP A 469 73.86 8.24 22.98
CA ASP A 469 75.01 8.29 22.06
C ASP A 469 76.04 9.33 22.53
N ARG A 470 75.62 10.47 23.09
CA ARG A 470 76.52 11.44 23.75
C ARG A 470 77.17 10.85 25.01
N GLU A 471 76.43 10.12 25.83
CA GLU A 471 76.99 9.38 26.97
C GLU A 471 78.01 8.33 26.51
N ILE A 472 77.69 7.53 25.48
CA ILE A 472 78.60 6.50 24.95
C ILE A 472 79.87 7.16 24.39
N THR A 473 79.75 8.25 23.65
CA THR A 473 80.90 8.96 23.08
C THR A 473 81.77 9.58 24.18
N THR A 474 81.17 10.17 25.22
CA THR A 474 81.90 10.70 26.38
C THR A 474 82.56 9.58 27.21
N LEU A 475 81.88 8.46 27.46
CA LEU A 475 82.47 7.29 28.11
C LEU A 475 83.63 6.71 27.28
N LYS A 476 83.48 6.58 25.96
CA LYS A 476 84.56 6.14 25.06
C LYS A 476 85.75 7.11 25.09
N SER A 477 85.49 8.41 25.12
CA SER A 477 86.53 9.44 25.25
C SER A 477 87.24 9.36 26.60
N SER A 478 86.48 9.24 27.70
CA SER A 478 87.02 9.07 29.05
C SER A 478 87.82 7.79 29.19
N PHE A 479 87.32 6.66 28.67
CA PHE A 479 88.04 5.39 28.64
C PHE A 479 89.35 5.50 27.84
N ARG A 480 89.34 6.15 26.67
CA ARG A 480 90.58 6.45 25.93
C ARG A 480 91.52 7.34 26.74
N SER A 481 91.01 8.33 27.47
CA SER A 481 91.83 9.20 28.32
C SER A 481 92.45 8.46 29.51
N ILE A 482 91.75 7.47 30.08
CA ILE A 482 92.25 6.58 31.14
C ILE A 482 93.27 5.60 30.57
N LEU A 483 93.03 5.05 29.37
CA LEU A 483 93.97 4.18 28.66
C LEU A 483 95.28 4.92 28.34
N MET A 484 95.20 6.17 27.88
CA MET A 484 96.35 7.04 27.63
C MET A 484 97.09 7.45 28.91
N LYS A 485 96.38 7.51 30.05
CA LYS A 485 97.00 7.68 31.38
C LYS A 485 97.74 6.41 31.84
N HIS A 486 97.36 5.24 31.35
CA HIS A 486 98.02 3.96 31.68
C HIS A 486 99.20 3.64 30.75
N GLU A 487 99.32 4.29 29.59
CA GLU A 487 100.49 4.19 28.69
C GLU A 487 101.60 5.22 28.98
N ALA A 488 101.39 6.14 29.94
CA ALA A 488 102.33 7.19 30.29
C ALA A 488 102.92 7.02 31.71
N LEU A 489 103.53 5.87 32.00
CA LEU A 489 104.52 5.70 33.08
C LEU A 489 105.59 4.68 32.63
N PRO A 490 106.89 5.03 32.57
CA PRO A 490 107.98 4.14 32.18
C PRO A 490 108.60 3.47 33.43
N GLY A 491 108.96 2.18 33.36
CA GLY A 491 109.75 1.58 34.44
C GLY A 491 109.76 0.06 34.51
N ASN A 492 110.62 -0.56 33.68
CA ASN A 492 111.55 -1.65 33.99
C ASN A 492 111.38 -2.39 35.35
N CYS A 493 111.14 -3.71 35.35
CA CYS A 493 111.90 -4.73 36.13
C CYS A 493 111.20 -6.12 36.19
N HIS A 494 112.02 -7.13 36.46
CA HIS A 494 111.78 -8.58 36.52
C HIS A 494 110.74 -9.09 37.52
N GLY A 495 110.26 -10.31 37.27
CA GLY A 495 110.14 -11.37 38.29
C GLY A 495 108.76 -11.62 38.91
N ASP A 496 108.29 -12.85 38.71
CA ASP A 496 107.43 -13.70 39.56
C ASP A 496 106.18 -13.19 40.31
N ASP A 497 105.18 -14.09 40.26
CA ASP A 497 104.18 -14.47 41.26
C ASP A 497 102.86 -13.70 41.50
N GLU A 498 101.80 -14.49 41.30
CA GLU A 498 100.51 -14.64 41.99
C GLU A 498 99.79 -13.48 42.73
N LYS A 499 98.48 -13.41 42.41
CA LYS A 499 97.30 -13.15 43.27
C LYS A 499 97.12 -11.76 43.90
N LYS A 500 96.13 -11.02 43.37
CA LYS A 500 94.96 -10.44 44.11
C LYS A 500 94.06 -9.61 43.16
N SER A 501 92.92 -10.18 42.76
CA SER A 501 91.86 -9.49 42.01
C SER A 501 90.49 -9.94 42.52
N ILE A 502 90.05 -9.45 43.70
CA ILE A 502 88.68 -9.71 44.21
C ILE A 502 88.05 -8.49 44.92
N HIS A 503 88.78 -7.45 45.32
CA HIS A 503 88.22 -6.48 46.30
C HIS A 503 87.44 -5.26 45.76
N THR A 504 87.28 -5.05 44.45
CA THR A 504 86.64 -3.83 43.91
C THR A 504 85.18 -3.99 43.45
N ASN A 505 84.67 -5.21 43.31
CA ASN A 505 83.31 -5.44 42.78
C ASN A 505 82.20 -5.36 43.83
N VAL A 506 82.52 -5.41 45.13
CA VAL A 506 81.52 -5.44 46.21
C VAL A 506 81.03 -4.03 46.57
N ASP A 507 81.82 -2.99 46.28
CA ASP A 507 81.53 -1.61 46.69
C ASP A 507 80.60 -0.86 45.72
N PHE A 508 80.55 -1.29 44.45
CA PHE A 508 79.68 -0.68 43.44
C PHE A 508 78.22 -1.11 43.57
N VAL A 509 77.98 -2.37 43.94
CA VAL A 509 76.63 -2.92 44.13
C VAL A 509 76.01 -2.43 45.44
N THR A 510 76.84 -2.22 46.46
CA THR A 510 76.38 -1.70 47.77
C THR A 510 76.00 -0.22 47.68
N SER A 511 76.73 0.58 46.91
CA SER A 511 76.44 2.02 46.72
C SER A 511 75.16 2.30 45.91
N LEU A 512 74.78 1.40 44.99
CA LEU A 512 73.55 1.55 44.18
C LEU A 512 72.26 1.22 44.97
N LEU A 513 72.37 0.55 46.11
CA LEU A 513 71.25 0.14 46.96
C LEU A 513 71.00 1.10 48.13
N THR A 514 71.92 2.03 48.41
CA THR A 514 71.90 2.85 49.64
C THR A 514 71.59 4.34 49.43
N VAL A 515 71.36 4.82 48.20
CA VAL A 515 70.98 6.23 47.96
C VAL A 515 69.51 6.32 47.61
N ASP A 516 68.72 6.52 48.67
CA ASP A 516 67.30 6.85 48.70
C ASP A 516 66.33 5.88 47.99
N SER A 517 65.09 5.84 48.46
CA SER A 517 64.02 4.99 47.94
C SER A 517 63.09 5.71 46.93
N PRO A 518 63.55 6.08 45.71
CA PRO A 518 62.66 6.42 44.59
C PRO A 518 62.09 5.24 43.78
N PRO A 519 62.81 4.13 43.47
CA PRO A 519 62.37 3.20 42.42
C PRO A 519 61.17 2.34 42.85
N MET A 520 61.05 1.97 44.12
CA MET A 520 59.93 1.15 44.59
C MET A 520 58.62 1.97 44.70
N LEU A 521 58.71 3.25 45.11
CA LEU A 521 57.56 4.16 45.14
C LEU A 521 57.14 4.57 43.72
N HIS A 522 58.09 4.83 42.83
CA HIS A 522 57.81 5.13 41.42
C HIS A 522 57.17 3.93 40.71
N TYR A 523 57.65 2.71 40.96
CA TYR A 523 57.05 1.48 40.43
C TYR A 523 55.63 1.25 40.98
N ALA A 524 55.40 1.49 42.28
CA ALA A 524 54.06 1.42 42.87
C ALA A 524 53.10 2.46 42.27
N HIS A 525 53.59 3.68 41.99
CA HIS A 525 52.81 4.72 41.34
C HIS A 525 52.51 4.42 39.87
N GLU A 526 53.49 3.88 39.13
CA GLU A 526 53.32 3.38 37.77
C GLU A 526 52.28 2.24 37.72
N LEU A 527 52.35 1.27 38.63
CA LEU A 527 51.36 0.20 38.78
C LEU A 527 49.97 0.75 39.05
N ALA A 528 49.81 1.65 40.03
CA ALA A 528 48.51 2.26 40.35
C ALA A 528 47.94 3.02 39.14
N ARG A 529 48.78 3.73 38.38
CA ARG A 529 48.36 4.41 37.16
C ARG A 529 47.91 3.42 36.07
N ARG A 530 48.61 2.29 35.91
CA ARG A 530 48.22 1.22 34.99
C ARG A 530 46.92 0.55 35.42
N ASP A 531 46.73 0.30 36.71
CA ASP A 531 45.50 -0.29 37.24
C ASP A 531 44.29 0.63 37.06
N ILE A 532 44.46 1.94 37.23
CA ILE A 532 43.42 2.93 36.93
C ILE A 532 43.11 2.94 35.43
N GLN A 533 44.12 2.89 34.56
CA GLN A 533 43.91 2.81 33.10
C GLN A 533 43.22 1.51 32.70
N VAL A 534 43.63 0.36 33.25
CA VAL A 534 43.02 -0.95 32.99
C VAL A 534 41.59 -0.97 33.50
N SER A 535 41.33 -0.41 34.69
CA SER A 535 39.96 -0.27 35.23
C SER A 535 39.10 0.65 34.36
N GLY A 536 39.66 1.76 33.88
CA GLY A 536 39.00 2.67 32.94
C GLY A 536 38.67 1.99 31.61
N LEU A 537 39.63 1.25 31.04
CA LEU A 537 39.44 0.46 29.82
C LEU A 537 38.42 -0.65 30.01
N ARG A 538 38.41 -1.35 31.16
CA ARG A 538 37.39 -2.36 31.49
C ARG A 538 35.99 -1.77 31.62
N LYS A 539 35.86 -0.59 32.25
CA LYS A 539 34.59 0.14 32.33
C LYS A 539 34.12 0.60 30.96
N LEU A 540 35.01 1.16 30.15
CA LEU A 540 34.71 1.56 28.77
C LEU A 540 34.29 0.34 27.93
N ASN A 541 35.00 -0.78 28.06
CA ASN A 541 34.66 -2.02 27.36
C ASN A 541 33.28 -2.53 27.79
N SER A 542 32.98 -2.53 29.08
CA SER A 542 31.65 -2.91 29.59
C SER A 542 30.55 -1.99 29.08
N GLN A 543 30.81 -0.68 28.98
CA GLN A 543 29.88 0.30 28.40
C GLN A 543 29.68 0.06 26.89
N LEU A 544 30.75 -0.18 26.13
CA LEU A 544 30.68 -0.48 24.71
C LEU A 544 29.97 -1.82 24.44
N GLU A 545 30.17 -2.83 25.28
CA GLU A 545 29.42 -4.09 25.22
C GLU A 545 27.94 -3.89 25.56
N ALA A 546 27.62 -2.99 26.49
CA ALA A 546 26.24 -2.65 26.81
C ALA A 546 25.54 -1.94 25.64
N THR A 547 26.17 -0.94 25.03
CA THR A 547 25.63 -0.25 23.86
C THR A 547 25.55 -1.15 22.64
N LEU A 548 26.49 -2.09 22.46
CA LEU A 548 26.43 -3.10 21.42
C LEU A 548 25.22 -4.02 21.61
N ARG A 549 24.96 -4.49 22.84
CA ARG A 549 23.77 -5.30 23.15
C ARG A 549 22.46 -4.52 22.98
N GLU A 550 22.44 -3.23 23.29
CA GLU A 550 21.30 -2.35 23.05
C GLU A 550 21.04 -2.19 21.55
N ASN A 551 22.07 -1.82 20.78
CA ASN A 551 22.00 -1.72 19.32
C ASN A 551 21.56 -3.04 18.66
N GLN A 552 22.00 -4.20 19.17
CA GLN A 552 21.56 -5.51 18.69
C GLN A 552 20.07 -5.75 18.95
N ARG A 553 19.54 -5.35 20.11
CA ARG A 553 18.11 -5.42 20.40
C ARG A 553 17.32 -4.50 19.48
N ASP A 554 17.78 -3.27 19.31
CA ASP A 554 17.13 -2.30 18.41
C ASP A 554 17.09 -2.82 16.98
N LEU A 555 18.21 -3.35 16.47
CA LEU A 555 18.27 -3.98 15.15
C LEU A 555 17.27 -5.12 15.04
N MET A 556 17.16 -5.99 16.05
CA MET A 556 16.20 -7.09 16.07
C MET A 556 14.74 -6.61 16.07
N THR A 557 14.43 -5.54 16.80
CA THR A 557 13.07 -4.96 16.79
C THR A 557 12.73 -4.31 15.43
N ILE A 558 13.70 -3.66 14.80
CA ILE A 558 13.54 -3.03 13.48
C ILE A 558 13.36 -4.10 12.40
N THR A 559 14.17 -5.16 12.43
CA THR A 559 14.04 -6.27 11.47
C THR A 559 12.72 -7.01 11.65
N GLN A 560 12.25 -7.22 12.89
CA GLN A 560 10.93 -7.80 13.13
C GLN A 560 9.81 -6.91 12.58
N ARG A 561 9.86 -5.60 12.81
CA ARG A 561 8.88 -4.65 12.28
C ARG A 561 8.85 -4.67 10.75
N HIS A 562 10.01 -4.65 10.10
CA HIS A 562 10.09 -4.74 8.64
C HIS A 562 9.61 -6.09 8.11
N ALA A 563 9.87 -7.20 8.81
CA ALA A 563 9.32 -8.50 8.45
C ALA A 563 7.78 -8.53 8.52
N GLU A 564 7.20 -7.90 9.54
CA GLU A 564 5.75 -7.74 9.66
C GLU A 564 5.19 -6.85 8.53
N GLU A 565 5.83 -5.71 8.24
CA GLU A 565 5.46 -4.81 7.14
C GLU A 565 5.51 -5.53 5.79
N ILE A 566 6.60 -6.25 5.50
CA ILE A 566 6.75 -7.07 4.28
C ILE A 566 5.60 -8.07 4.19
N LYS A 567 5.31 -8.82 5.26
CA LYS A 567 4.19 -9.77 5.28
C LYS A 567 2.84 -9.08 5.02
N THR A 568 2.62 -7.88 5.56
CA THR A 568 1.38 -7.13 5.28
C THR A 568 1.29 -6.66 3.83
N LEU A 569 2.42 -6.25 3.23
CA LEU A 569 2.48 -5.82 1.84
C LEU A 569 2.32 -7.00 0.89
N GLU A 570 2.96 -8.14 1.17
CA GLU A 570 2.77 -9.40 0.44
C GLU A 570 1.30 -9.83 0.48
N ASN A 571 0.64 -9.75 1.65
CA ASN A 571 -0.80 -10.03 1.77
C ASN A 571 -1.66 -9.05 0.95
N LYS A 572 -1.27 -7.78 0.84
CA LYS A 572 -1.96 -6.80 -0.01
C LYS A 572 -1.73 -7.07 -1.49
N ILE A 573 -0.50 -7.42 -1.89
CA ILE A 573 -0.15 -7.75 -3.28
C ILE A 573 -0.90 -8.99 -3.71
N THR A 574 -0.85 -10.08 -2.94
CA THR A 574 -1.61 -11.31 -3.22
C THR A 574 -3.11 -11.04 -3.34
N ARG A 575 -3.68 -10.17 -2.49
CA ARG A 575 -5.07 -9.74 -2.59
C ARG A 575 -5.36 -8.95 -3.88
N LEU A 576 -4.47 -8.03 -4.26
CA LEU A 576 -4.62 -7.24 -5.49
C LEU A 576 -4.41 -8.10 -6.74
N GLU A 577 -3.49 -9.04 -6.73
CA GLU A 577 -3.29 -10.04 -7.79
C GLU A 577 -4.51 -10.93 -7.96
N ALA A 578 -5.14 -11.35 -6.85
CA ALA A 578 -6.41 -12.08 -6.88
C ALA A 578 -7.53 -11.23 -7.52
N TYR A 579 -7.60 -9.92 -7.24
CA TYR A 579 -8.57 -9.04 -7.86
C TYR A 579 -8.27 -8.75 -9.34
N LYS A 580 -7.01 -8.56 -9.73
CA LYS A 580 -6.61 -8.33 -11.12
C LYS A 580 -6.83 -9.56 -12.00
N SER A 581 -6.63 -10.76 -11.45
CA SER A 581 -6.91 -12.02 -12.15
C SER A 581 -8.41 -12.30 -12.32
N ARG A 582 -9.26 -11.62 -11.53
CA ARG A 582 -10.73 -11.72 -11.60
C ARG A 582 -11.32 -11.05 -12.85
N GLU A 583 -10.60 -10.13 -13.49
CA GLU A 583 -11.04 -9.46 -14.73
C GLU A 583 -10.85 -10.32 -16.00
N GLY A 584 -10.19 -11.48 -15.91
CA GLY A 584 -9.98 -12.38 -17.06
C GLY A 584 -10.49 -13.82 -16.90
N ALA A 585 -11.00 -14.19 -15.72
CA ALA A 585 -11.37 -15.57 -15.40
C ALA A 585 -12.86 -15.84 -15.66
N ASN A 586 -13.14 -16.42 -16.83
CA ASN A 586 -14.30 -17.26 -17.20
C ASN A 586 -15.49 -17.27 -16.21
N LEU A 587 -16.18 -16.13 -16.08
CA LEU A 587 -17.38 -15.97 -15.23
C LEU A 587 -18.49 -16.97 -15.64
N GLU A 588 -18.52 -17.37 -16.90
CA GLU A 588 -19.46 -18.36 -17.42
C GLU A 588 -19.15 -19.76 -16.89
N TYR A 589 -17.89 -20.19 -16.88
CA TYR A 589 -17.49 -21.44 -16.24
C TYR A 589 -17.81 -21.43 -14.75
N LEU A 590 -17.51 -20.35 -14.04
CA LEU A 590 -17.81 -20.24 -12.62
C LEU A 590 -19.32 -20.28 -12.36
N LYS A 591 -20.12 -19.59 -13.19
CA LYS A 591 -21.59 -19.64 -13.12
C LYS A 591 -22.10 -21.06 -13.29
N ASN A 592 -21.59 -21.80 -14.28
CA ASN A 592 -22.00 -23.18 -14.54
C ASN A 592 -21.61 -24.13 -13.40
N VAL A 593 -20.40 -23.99 -12.85
CA VAL A 593 -19.95 -24.81 -11.71
C VAL A 593 -20.76 -24.50 -10.44
N ILE A 594 -21.10 -23.22 -10.18
CA ILE A 594 -21.94 -22.83 -9.04
C ILE A 594 -23.38 -23.35 -9.21
N VAL A 595 -23.96 -23.21 -10.40
CA VAL A 595 -25.31 -23.73 -10.68
C VAL A 595 -25.36 -25.25 -10.49
N ASN A 596 -24.35 -25.97 -10.99
CA ASN A 596 -24.24 -27.42 -10.79
C ASN A 596 -23.99 -27.79 -9.33
N PHE A 597 -23.23 -26.99 -8.58
CA PHE A 597 -23.00 -27.18 -7.15
C PHE A 597 -24.30 -27.04 -6.33
N LEU A 598 -25.15 -26.07 -6.67
CA LEU A 598 -26.43 -25.84 -6.00
C LEU A 598 -27.52 -26.86 -6.39
N THR A 599 -27.45 -27.43 -7.59
CA THR A 599 -28.43 -28.39 -8.11
C THR A 599 -28.06 -29.86 -7.89
N SER A 600 -26.80 -30.15 -7.57
CA SER A 600 -26.35 -31.53 -7.32
C SER A 600 -26.62 -31.97 -5.88
N ASN A 601 -27.29 -33.12 -5.73
CA ASN A 601 -27.56 -33.73 -4.42
C ASN A 601 -26.41 -34.62 -3.90
N ASP A 602 -25.44 -34.96 -4.73
CA ASP A 602 -24.29 -35.78 -4.33
C ASP A 602 -23.22 -34.97 -3.60
N ALA A 603 -22.78 -35.47 -2.43
CA ALA A 603 -21.75 -34.85 -1.61
C ALA A 603 -20.35 -34.91 -2.26
N SER A 604 -20.06 -35.97 -3.02
CA SER A 604 -18.76 -36.15 -3.67
C SER A 604 -18.60 -35.19 -4.85
N SER A 605 -19.63 -35.10 -5.70
CA SER A 605 -19.71 -34.12 -6.79
C SER A 605 -19.63 -32.68 -6.27
N ARG A 606 -20.36 -32.34 -5.19
CA ARG A 606 -20.27 -31.03 -4.55
C ARG A 606 -18.86 -30.70 -4.05
N ARG A 607 -18.15 -31.65 -3.43
CA ARG A 607 -16.76 -31.42 -2.98
C ARG A 607 -15.80 -31.18 -4.15
N HIS A 608 -15.98 -31.89 -5.26
CA HIS A 608 -15.18 -31.67 -6.46
C HIS A 608 -15.44 -30.29 -7.09
N MET A 609 -16.71 -29.89 -7.21
CA MET A 609 -17.10 -28.55 -7.69
C MET A 609 -16.65 -27.45 -6.73
N LEU A 610 -16.66 -27.68 -5.42
CA LEU A 610 -16.14 -26.75 -4.41
C LEU A 610 -14.63 -26.52 -4.58
N ASN A 611 -13.86 -27.58 -4.84
CA ASN A 611 -12.44 -27.46 -5.14
C ASN A 611 -12.19 -26.68 -6.44
N ALA A 612 -13.03 -26.89 -7.47
CA ALA A 612 -12.98 -26.12 -8.71
C ALA A 612 -13.30 -24.63 -8.47
N ILE A 613 -14.33 -24.33 -7.69
CA ILE A 613 -14.69 -22.95 -7.27
C ILE A 613 -13.54 -22.32 -6.49
N GLY A 614 -12.98 -23.02 -5.50
CA GLY A 614 -11.85 -22.53 -4.70
C GLY A 614 -10.59 -22.29 -5.53
N THR A 615 -10.37 -23.08 -6.58
CA THR A 615 -9.25 -22.89 -7.51
C THR A 615 -9.46 -21.67 -8.40
N VAL A 616 -10.66 -21.50 -8.95
CA VAL A 616 -11.02 -20.35 -9.81
C VAL A 616 -11.03 -19.04 -9.02
N LEU A 617 -11.51 -19.08 -7.77
CA LEU A 617 -11.56 -17.93 -6.87
C LEU A 617 -10.30 -17.75 -6.02
N ARG A 618 -9.30 -18.64 -6.17
CA ARG A 618 -8.02 -18.63 -5.43
C ARG A 618 -8.22 -18.46 -3.92
N PHE A 619 -9.08 -19.28 -3.33
CA PHE A 619 -9.27 -19.29 -1.88
C PHE A 619 -7.97 -19.63 -1.16
N THR A 620 -7.72 -18.92 -0.08
CA THR A 620 -6.62 -19.23 0.84
C THR A 620 -6.87 -20.60 1.49
N PRO A 621 -5.82 -21.31 1.92
CA PRO A 621 -5.98 -22.58 2.63
C PRO A 621 -6.91 -22.44 3.86
N ASP A 622 -6.84 -21.33 4.58
CA ASP A 622 -7.71 -21.02 5.72
C ASP A 622 -9.20 -20.88 5.33
N GLU A 623 -9.49 -20.29 4.17
CA GLU A 623 -10.87 -20.17 3.65
C GLU A 623 -11.40 -21.52 3.19
N MET A 624 -10.56 -22.34 2.55
CA MET A 624 -10.91 -23.71 2.16
C MET A 624 -11.21 -24.59 3.38
N GLU A 625 -10.45 -24.45 4.46
CA GLU A 625 -10.71 -25.15 5.73
C GLU A 625 -12.03 -24.69 6.37
N LYS A 626 -12.27 -23.37 6.44
CA LYS A 626 -13.54 -22.83 6.97
C LYS A 626 -14.76 -23.36 6.21
N ILE A 627 -14.67 -23.45 4.89
CA ILE A 627 -15.75 -23.95 4.04
C ILE A 627 -15.91 -25.47 4.20
N GLN A 628 -14.83 -26.23 4.41
CA GLN A 628 -14.91 -27.66 4.70
C GLN A 628 -15.48 -27.96 6.11
N HIS A 629 -15.26 -27.05 7.06
CA HIS A 629 -15.78 -27.15 8.43
C HIS A 629 -17.22 -26.63 8.59
N ALA A 630 -17.71 -25.82 7.66
CA ALA A 630 -19.11 -25.41 7.58
C ALA A 630 -19.96 -26.59 7.04
N LYS A 631 -20.39 -27.46 7.96
CA LYS A 631 -21.40 -28.50 7.70
C LYS A 631 -22.81 -27.95 7.78
#